data_AF-X1PAV6-F1
#
_entry.id   AF-X1PAV6-F1
#
_cell.length_a   1.000
_cell.length_b   1.000
_cell.length_c   1.000
_cell.angle_alpha   90.00
_cell.angle_beta   90.00
_cell.angle_gamma   90.00
#
_symmetry.space_group_name_H-M   'P 1'
#
loop_
_entity.id
_entity.type
_entity.pdbx_description
1 polymer ?
#
loop_
_entity_poly.entity_id
_entity_poly.type
_entity_poly.pdbx_seq_one_letter_code
_entity_poly.pdbx_strand_id
1 'polypeptide(L)'
;MVLKSPEEYLESIKRPVNLYMFGEKIKDFWNHPVISPSINSVKKIYELAQIDEYKDLMTATSHLTGETINRFTHIHQSVDDLIKKVKMQRLMGQKTACCFQRCVGFDTANALYSVTYEMDKEHGTNYHERFKKYWIEVQNQDLMVDGAMTDTKGDRSKRPNKQTDLDAFLHIVD
;
A
#
# COMPACT_ATOMS: atom_id res chain seq x y z
N MET A 1 18.53 -6.41 -2.16
CA MET A 1 18.51 -5.02 -1.69
C MET A 1 17.11 -4.72 -1.19
N VAL A 2 16.98 -4.00 -0.06
CA VAL A 2 15.68 -3.70 0.58
C VAL A 2 14.91 -2.60 -0.18
N LEU A 3 15.59 -1.79 -1.01
CA LEU A 3 14.98 -0.74 -1.82
C LEU A 3 15.00 -1.14 -3.29
N LYS A 4 13.83 -1.20 -3.92
CA LYS A 4 13.72 -1.48 -5.36
C LYS A 4 14.05 -0.23 -6.18
N SER A 5 14.64 -0.45 -7.34
CA SER A 5 14.68 0.54 -8.41
C SER A 5 13.31 0.62 -9.12
N PRO A 6 13.05 1.66 -9.92
CA PRO A 6 11.85 1.73 -10.76
C PRO A 6 11.70 0.54 -11.71
N GLU A 7 12.81 0.02 -12.23
CA GLU A 7 12.85 -1.11 -13.16
C GLU A 7 12.55 -2.42 -12.44
N GLU A 8 13.09 -2.62 -11.23
CA GLU A 8 12.78 -3.77 -10.38
C GLU A 8 11.31 -3.77 -9.95
N TYR A 9 10.73 -2.60 -9.63
CA TYR A 9 9.29 -2.49 -9.39
C TYR A 9 8.49 -2.90 -10.63
N LEU A 10 8.81 -2.32 -11.80
CA LEU A 10 8.11 -2.62 -13.04
C LEU A 10 8.17 -4.11 -13.39
N GLU A 11 9.32 -4.75 -13.20
CA GLU A 11 9.47 -6.19 -13.42
C GLU A 11 8.63 -6.99 -12.42
N SER A 12 8.62 -6.60 -11.14
CA SER A 12 7.88 -7.32 -10.09
C SER A 12 6.36 -7.33 -10.26
N ILE A 13 5.80 -6.40 -11.05
CA ILE A 13 4.37 -6.36 -11.33
C ILE A 13 3.99 -7.13 -12.61
N LYS A 14 4.94 -7.52 -13.45
CA LYS A 14 4.65 -8.31 -14.66
C LYS A 14 4.22 -9.72 -14.28
N ARG A 15 2.92 -9.94 -14.23
CA ARG A 15 2.31 -11.24 -13.96
C ARG A 15 0.93 -11.33 -14.59
N PRO A 16 0.43 -12.56 -14.84
CA PRO A 16 -0.96 -12.73 -15.23
C PRO A 16 -1.89 -12.16 -14.15
N VAL A 17 -2.82 -11.29 -14.56
CA VAL A 17 -3.90 -10.77 -13.72
C VAL A 17 -5.23 -10.93 -14.43
N ASN A 18 -6.31 -11.02 -13.64
CA ASN A 18 -7.66 -10.97 -14.17
C ASN A 18 -8.09 -9.51 -14.31
N LEU A 19 -7.51 -8.84 -15.30
CA LEU A 19 -7.80 -7.45 -15.62
C LEU A 19 -8.68 -7.36 -16.87
N TYR A 20 -9.79 -6.62 -16.74
CA TYR A 20 -10.76 -6.44 -17.82
C TYR A 20 -11.01 -4.96 -18.05
N MET A 21 -11.01 -4.53 -19.31
CA MET A 21 -11.31 -3.15 -19.68
C MET A 21 -11.99 -3.13 -21.06
N PHE A 22 -13.04 -2.33 -21.21
CA PHE A 22 -13.83 -2.24 -22.44
C PHE A 22 -14.36 -3.59 -22.95
N GLY A 23 -14.69 -4.52 -22.03
CA GLY A 23 -15.19 -5.85 -22.37
C GLY A 23 -14.12 -6.88 -22.74
N GLU A 24 -12.84 -6.51 -22.73
CA GLU A 24 -11.73 -7.39 -23.12
C GLU A 24 -10.79 -7.69 -21.95
N LYS A 25 -10.17 -8.88 -21.96
CA LYS A 25 -9.13 -9.27 -21.00
C LYS A 25 -7.79 -8.65 -21.41
N ILE A 26 -7.24 -7.79 -20.55
CA ILE A 26 -5.94 -7.16 -20.77
C ILE A 26 -4.84 -8.08 -20.23
N LYS A 27 -3.95 -8.54 -21.11
CA LYS A 27 -2.82 -9.42 -20.73
C LYS A 27 -1.59 -8.62 -20.30
N ASP A 28 -1.10 -7.74 -21.18
CA ASP A 28 0.14 -7.00 -20.97
C ASP A 28 -0.13 -5.59 -20.45
N PHE A 29 -0.73 -5.52 -19.25
CA PHE A 29 -1.24 -4.27 -18.68
C PHE A 29 -0.13 -3.22 -18.45
N TRP A 30 1.12 -3.67 -18.24
CA TRP A 30 2.27 -2.79 -17.99
C TRP A 30 2.64 -1.91 -19.19
N ASN A 31 2.28 -2.31 -20.41
CA ASN A 31 2.49 -1.53 -21.63
C ASN A 31 1.21 -0.86 -22.15
N HIS A 32 0.07 -1.09 -21.48
CA HIS A 32 -1.21 -0.59 -21.96
C HIS A 32 -1.30 0.94 -21.83
N PRO A 33 -1.61 1.70 -22.90
CA PRO A 33 -1.54 3.17 -22.90
C PRO A 33 -2.38 3.88 -21.82
N VAL A 34 -3.51 3.29 -21.43
CA VAL A 34 -4.36 3.81 -20.35
C VAL A 34 -3.78 3.55 -18.95
N ILE A 35 -3.01 2.47 -18.79
CA ILE A 35 -2.56 1.98 -17.49
C ILE A 35 -1.14 2.44 -17.19
N SER A 36 -0.27 2.49 -18.19
CA SER A 36 1.14 2.85 -18.03
C SER A 36 1.38 4.21 -17.36
N PRO A 37 0.55 5.27 -17.52
CA PRO A 37 0.73 6.50 -16.76
C PRO A 37 0.64 6.30 -15.25
N SER A 38 -0.29 5.44 -14.81
CA SER A 38 -0.49 5.12 -13.39
C SER A 38 0.72 4.37 -12.81
N ILE A 39 1.31 3.46 -13.60
CA ILE A 39 2.52 2.72 -13.25
C ILE A 39 3.73 3.67 -13.15
N ASN A 40 3.84 4.63 -14.07
CA ASN A 40 4.91 5.63 -14.05
C ASN A 40 4.86 6.52 -12.80
N SER A 41 3.66 6.88 -12.33
CA SER A 41 3.50 7.62 -11.07
C SER A 41 3.98 6.82 -9.86
N VAL A 42 3.75 5.51 -9.84
CA VAL A 42 4.29 4.64 -8.79
C VAL A 42 5.81 4.49 -8.93
N LYS A 43 6.32 4.28 -10.14
CA LYS A 43 7.77 4.19 -10.42
C LYS A 43 8.52 5.39 -9.82
N LYS A 44 7.90 6.58 -9.82
CA LYS A 44 8.50 7.78 -9.23
C LYS A 44 8.80 7.63 -7.72
N ILE A 45 8.02 6.86 -6.96
CA ILE A 45 8.30 6.59 -5.54
C ILE A 45 9.63 5.86 -5.38
N TYR A 46 9.82 4.81 -6.17
CA TYR A 46 11.03 4.01 -6.16
C TYR A 46 12.23 4.83 -6.67
N GLU A 47 12.03 5.67 -7.69
CA GLU A 47 13.07 6.56 -8.20
C GLU A 47 13.55 7.57 -7.16
N LEU A 48 12.63 8.30 -6.52
CA LEU A 48 13.00 9.34 -5.55
C LEU A 48 13.68 8.74 -4.30
N ALA A 49 13.39 7.48 -3.95
CA ALA A 49 14.06 6.79 -2.86
C ALA A 49 15.54 6.46 -3.15
N GLN A 50 15.96 6.48 -4.42
CA GLN A 50 17.35 6.27 -4.85
C GLN A 50 18.15 7.58 -5.00
N ILE A 51 17.49 8.74 -4.92
CA ILE A 51 18.14 10.04 -5.07
C ILE A 51 18.63 10.53 -3.71
N ASP A 52 19.94 10.77 -3.59
CA ASP A 52 20.57 11.20 -2.32
C ASP A 52 19.94 12.46 -1.73
N GLU A 53 19.55 13.44 -2.56
CA GLU A 53 18.85 14.66 -2.15
C GLU A 53 17.54 14.36 -1.38
N TYR A 54 16.84 13.29 -1.74
CA TYR A 54 15.54 12.94 -1.16
C TYR A 54 15.60 11.79 -0.16
N LYS A 55 16.79 11.22 0.09
CA LYS A 55 16.95 9.99 0.87
C LYS A 55 16.36 10.07 2.27
N ASP A 56 16.63 11.12 3.04
CA ASP A 56 16.05 11.31 4.40
C ASP A 56 14.52 11.34 4.38
N LEU A 57 13.95 11.93 3.32
CA LEU A 57 12.51 12.08 3.20
C LEU A 57 11.83 10.82 2.65
N MET A 58 12.46 10.12 1.71
CA MET A 58 11.88 8.95 1.01
C MET A 58 12.19 7.62 1.68
N THR A 59 13.13 7.59 2.63
CA THR A 59 13.50 6.37 3.37
C THR A 59 13.39 6.57 4.88
N ALA A 60 13.35 5.48 5.64
CA ALA A 60 13.37 5.46 7.10
C ALA A 60 14.10 4.19 7.59
N THR A 61 14.58 4.20 8.83
CA THR A 61 15.06 2.99 9.50
C THR A 61 13.87 2.30 10.16
N SER A 62 13.61 1.04 9.79
CA SER A 62 12.52 0.26 10.38
C SER A 62 12.85 -0.13 11.82
N HIS A 63 11.93 0.11 12.76
CA HIS A 63 12.07 -0.41 14.13
C HIS A 63 11.78 -1.92 14.20
N LEU A 64 11.17 -2.50 13.16
CA LEU A 64 10.86 -3.94 13.09
C LEU A 64 12.05 -4.77 12.62
N THR A 65 12.89 -4.22 11.74
CA THR A 65 13.98 -4.96 11.10
C THR A 65 15.37 -4.35 11.29
N GLY A 66 15.46 -3.07 11.66
CA GLY A 66 16.72 -2.31 11.70
C GLY A 66 17.24 -1.86 10.33
N GLU A 67 16.60 -2.29 9.24
CA GLU A 67 17.03 -1.99 7.88
C GLU A 67 16.54 -0.61 7.40
N THR A 68 17.23 -0.07 6.40
CA THR A 68 16.73 1.11 5.66
C THR A 68 15.66 0.66 4.67
N ILE A 69 14.46 1.22 4.82
CA ILE A 69 13.26 0.88 4.04
C ILE A 69 12.70 2.11 3.34
N ASN A 70 11.81 1.88 2.36
CA ASN A 70 11.04 2.95 1.76
C ASN A 70 10.09 3.55 2.82
N ARG A 71 10.01 4.87 2.95
CA ARG A 71 9.17 5.49 3.99
C ARG A 71 7.68 5.14 3.85
N PHE A 72 7.20 4.79 2.66
CA PHE A 72 5.85 4.28 2.44
C PHE A 72 5.57 2.92 3.12
N THR A 73 6.58 2.19 3.58
CA THR A 73 6.43 0.94 4.34
C THR A 73 6.78 1.11 5.83
N HIS A 74 7.01 2.33 6.29
CA HIS A 74 7.37 2.61 7.68
C HIS A 74 6.16 2.51 8.62
N ILE A 75 6.40 2.23 9.90
CA ILE A 75 5.41 2.38 10.96
C ILE A 75 5.87 3.57 11.81
N HIS A 76 5.06 4.62 11.90
CA HIS A 76 5.44 5.88 12.54
C HIS A 76 5.87 5.67 14.00
N GLN A 77 7.05 6.18 14.36
CA GLN A 77 7.58 6.12 15.72
C GLN A 77 7.58 7.48 16.43
N SER A 78 7.20 8.55 15.72
CA SER A 78 7.25 9.92 16.26
C SER A 78 6.35 10.89 15.50
N VAL A 79 6.16 12.08 16.07
CA VAL A 79 5.53 13.22 15.38
C VAL A 79 6.34 13.64 14.15
N ASP A 80 7.68 13.53 14.19
CA ASP A 80 8.54 13.84 13.03
C ASP A 80 8.24 12.91 11.85
N ASP A 81 7.98 11.62 12.10
CA ASP A 81 7.59 10.69 11.03
C ASP A 81 6.27 11.08 10.37
N LEU A 82 5.30 11.58 11.15
CA LEU A 82 4.01 12.08 10.62
C LEU A 82 4.23 13.35 9.78
N ILE A 83 5.09 14.26 10.22
CA ILE A 83 5.45 15.45 9.45
C ILE A 83 6.18 15.06 8.15
N LYS A 84 7.12 14.11 8.22
CA LYS A 84 7.86 13.61 7.06
C LYS A 84 6.94 12.91 6.06
N LYS A 85 5.90 12.18 6.50
CA LYS A 85 4.85 11.66 5.62
C LYS A 85 4.23 12.78 4.78
N VAL A 86 3.77 13.87 5.41
CA VAL A 86 3.13 14.98 4.69
C VAL A 86 4.10 15.66 3.72
N LYS A 87 5.36 15.90 4.15
CA LYS A 87 6.41 16.48 3.29
C LYS A 87 6.72 15.57 2.09
N MET A 88 6.84 14.26 2.31
CA MET A 88 7.06 13.25 1.27
C MET A 88 5.90 13.23 0.28
N GLN A 89 4.66 13.26 0.76
CA GLN A 89 3.48 13.30 -0.10
C GLN A 89 3.41 14.58 -0.94
N ARG A 90 3.80 15.74 -0.37
CA ARG A 90 3.90 17.00 -1.11
C ARG A 90 4.95 16.94 -2.22
N LEU A 91 6.13 16.37 -1.92
CA LEU A 91 7.17 16.13 -2.93
C LEU A 91 6.65 15.24 -4.06
N MET A 92 6.02 14.11 -3.72
CA MET A 92 5.41 13.22 -4.72
C MET A 92 4.36 13.94 -5.57
N GLY A 93 3.52 14.78 -4.97
CA GLY A 93 2.56 15.61 -5.68
C GLY A 93 3.24 16.58 -6.66
N GLN A 94 4.35 17.24 -6.27
CA GLN A 94 5.11 18.12 -7.16
C GLN A 94 5.77 17.37 -8.32
N LYS A 95 6.24 16.14 -8.10
CA LYS A 95 6.96 15.34 -9.12
C LYS A 95 6.04 14.58 -10.08
N THR A 96 4.75 14.42 -9.72
CA THR A 96 3.81 13.60 -10.51
C THR A 96 2.56 14.35 -10.95
N ALA A 97 2.15 15.39 -10.22
CA ALA A 97 0.87 16.10 -10.42
C ALA A 97 -0.37 15.19 -10.48
N CYS A 98 -0.30 14.01 -9.85
CA CYS A 98 -1.40 13.03 -9.83
C CYS A 98 -1.34 12.13 -8.59
N CYS A 99 -2.23 11.14 -8.51
CA CYS A 99 -2.19 10.12 -7.47
C CYS A 99 -1.05 9.12 -7.74
N PHE A 100 -0.20 8.93 -6.74
CA PHE A 100 0.92 7.96 -6.73
C PHE A 100 0.61 6.70 -5.91
N GLN A 101 -0.63 6.54 -5.45
CA GLN A 101 -1.28 5.29 -5.02
C GLN A 101 -0.77 4.65 -3.70
N ARG A 102 0.53 4.60 -3.44
CA ARG A 102 1.12 3.83 -2.31
C ARG A 102 0.76 4.35 -0.92
N CYS A 103 0.17 5.54 -0.81
CA CYS A 103 -0.26 6.12 0.46
C CYS A 103 -1.36 5.32 1.18
N VAL A 104 -2.25 4.64 0.44
CA VAL A 104 -3.34 3.88 1.09
C VAL A 104 -2.82 2.66 1.84
N GLY A 105 -1.85 1.93 1.28
CA GLY A 105 -1.20 0.81 1.95
C GLY A 105 -0.41 1.25 3.19
N PHE A 106 0.28 2.39 3.08
CA PHE A 106 1.02 3.01 4.19
C PHE A 106 0.12 3.36 5.38
N ASP A 107 -1.02 3.99 5.10
CA ASP A 107 -1.96 4.43 6.13
C ASP A 107 -2.71 3.23 6.74
N THR A 108 -3.08 2.25 5.91
CA THR A 108 -3.67 0.99 6.35
C THR A 108 -2.75 0.24 7.30
N ALA A 109 -1.45 0.16 6.99
CA ALA A 109 -0.49 -0.53 7.84
C ALA A 109 -0.31 0.12 9.21
N ASN A 110 -0.25 1.45 9.25
CA ASN A 110 -0.13 2.17 10.52
C ASN A 110 -1.39 2.01 11.39
N ALA A 111 -2.58 1.99 10.77
CA ALA A 111 -3.83 1.71 11.48
C ALA A 111 -3.91 0.25 11.96
N LEU A 112 -3.57 -0.72 11.11
CA LEU A 112 -3.57 -2.14 11.47
C LEU A 112 -2.56 -2.44 12.58
N TYR A 113 -1.39 -1.77 12.59
CA TYR A 113 -0.39 -1.97 13.63
C TYR A 113 -0.97 -1.68 15.03
N SER A 114 -1.73 -0.60 15.21
CA SER A 114 -2.35 -0.30 16.51
C SER A 114 -3.59 -1.15 16.79
N VAL A 115 -4.49 -1.30 15.81
CA VAL A 115 -5.76 -2.02 16.02
C VAL A 115 -5.52 -3.48 16.34
N THR A 116 -4.62 -4.16 15.62
CA THR A 116 -4.33 -5.58 15.88
C THR A 116 -3.71 -5.81 17.26
N TYR A 117 -2.93 -4.85 17.77
CA TYR A 117 -2.37 -4.90 19.12
C TYR A 117 -3.47 -4.82 20.19
N GLU A 118 -4.40 -3.88 20.05
CA GLU A 118 -5.53 -3.73 20.98
C GLU A 118 -6.46 -4.95 20.93
N MET A 119 -6.75 -5.47 19.74
CA MET A 119 -7.54 -6.69 19.56
C MET A 119 -6.91 -7.90 20.27
N ASP A 120 -5.60 -8.09 20.13
CA ASP A 120 -4.91 -9.21 20.80
C ASP A 120 -4.94 -9.06 22.32
N LYS A 121 -4.84 -7.83 22.83
CA LYS A 121 -4.93 -7.55 24.27
C LYS A 121 -6.33 -7.86 24.84
N GLU A 122 -7.39 -7.57 24.09
CA GLU A 122 -8.77 -7.79 24.54
C GLU A 122 -9.24 -9.24 24.34
N HIS A 123 -8.88 -9.85 23.21
CA HIS A 123 -9.44 -11.13 22.78
C HIS A 123 -8.48 -12.32 22.91
N GLY A 124 -7.24 -12.10 23.35
CA GLY A 124 -6.23 -13.16 23.46
C GLY A 124 -5.85 -13.77 22.10
N THR A 125 -6.05 -13.02 21.03
CA THR A 125 -5.75 -13.43 19.66
C THR A 125 -4.26 -13.25 19.33
N ASN A 126 -3.91 -13.51 18.07
CA ASN A 126 -2.56 -13.38 17.53
C ASN A 126 -2.61 -12.70 16.16
N TYR A 127 -3.31 -11.57 16.05
CA TYR A 127 -3.37 -10.79 14.84
C TYR A 127 -2.15 -9.88 14.70
N HIS A 128 -1.63 -9.34 15.80
CA HIS A 128 -0.52 -8.39 15.78
C HIS A 128 0.79 -9.03 15.34
N GLU A 129 1.13 -10.23 15.83
CA GLU A 129 2.34 -10.91 15.34
C GLU A 129 2.21 -11.37 13.89
N ARG A 130 1.01 -11.79 13.46
CA ARG A 130 0.74 -12.12 12.04
C ARG A 130 0.93 -10.88 11.17
N PHE A 131 0.39 -9.74 11.60
CA PHE A 131 0.56 -8.47 10.90
C PHE A 131 2.03 -8.05 10.83
N LYS A 132 2.77 -8.09 11.96
CA LYS A 132 4.21 -7.76 11.98
C LYS A 132 5.01 -8.64 11.03
N LYS A 133 4.77 -9.96 11.01
CA LYS A 133 5.44 -10.89 10.08
C LYS A 133 5.18 -10.52 8.62
N TYR A 134 3.92 -10.26 8.27
CA TYR A 134 3.54 -9.81 6.94
C TYR A 134 4.19 -8.46 6.58
N TRP A 135 4.19 -7.50 7.50
CA TRP A 135 4.72 -6.17 7.22
C TRP A 135 6.26 -6.17 7.12
N ILE A 136 6.94 -7.04 7.86
CA ILE A 136 8.38 -7.31 7.68
C ILE A 136 8.65 -7.85 6.26
N GLU A 137 7.80 -8.74 5.74
CA GLU A 137 7.91 -9.20 4.35
C GLU A 137 7.76 -8.03 3.35
N VAL A 138 6.74 -7.18 3.56
CA VAL A 138 6.50 -5.98 2.74
C VAL A 138 7.70 -5.03 2.76
N GLN A 139 8.30 -4.81 3.93
CA GLN A 139 9.50 -3.99 4.11
C GLN A 139 10.71 -4.60 3.40
N ASN A 140 11.00 -5.88 3.63
CA ASN A 140 12.17 -6.57 3.07
C ASN A 140 12.13 -6.68 1.55
N GLN A 141 10.94 -6.74 0.96
CA GLN A 141 10.74 -6.88 -0.49
C GLN A 141 10.30 -5.57 -1.17
N ASP A 142 10.23 -4.44 -0.45
CA ASP A 142 9.75 -3.14 -0.94
C ASP A 142 8.42 -3.23 -1.71
N LEU A 143 7.47 -3.99 -1.19
CA LEU A 143 6.21 -4.27 -1.89
C LEU A 143 5.28 -3.05 -1.93
N MET A 144 4.52 -2.97 -3.01
CA MET A 144 3.36 -2.10 -3.08
C MET A 144 2.13 -2.86 -2.59
N VAL A 145 1.49 -2.35 -1.54
CA VAL A 145 0.30 -2.93 -0.93
C VAL A 145 -0.89 -1.99 -1.18
N ASP A 146 -1.97 -2.54 -1.72
CA ASP A 146 -3.24 -1.84 -1.89
C ASP A 146 -4.09 -1.95 -0.61
N GLY A 147 -4.78 -0.87 -0.26
CA GLY A 147 -5.74 -0.85 0.84
C GLY A 147 -7.16 -0.85 0.31
N ALA A 148 -7.76 -2.02 0.22
CA ALA A 148 -9.11 -2.21 -0.30
C ALA A 148 -10.15 -2.19 0.84
N MET A 149 -10.71 -1.02 1.13
CA MET A 149 -11.66 -0.83 2.24
C MET A 149 -13.12 -0.61 1.79
N THR A 150 -13.35 -0.03 0.62
CA THR A 150 -14.70 0.40 0.22
C THR A 150 -15.39 -0.67 -0.62
N ASP A 151 -16.42 -1.30 -0.06
CA ASP A 151 -17.30 -2.23 -0.78
C ASP A 151 -18.22 -1.53 -1.80
N THR A 152 -18.97 -2.32 -2.58
CA THR A 152 -20.00 -1.80 -3.50
C THR A 152 -21.22 -1.24 -2.77
N LYS A 153 -21.48 -1.73 -1.55
CA LYS A 153 -22.45 -1.24 -0.53
C LYS A 153 -23.94 -1.40 -0.84
N GLY A 154 -24.35 -1.73 -2.06
CA GLY A 154 -25.76 -1.96 -2.39
C GLY A 154 -26.69 -0.81 -2.01
N ASP A 155 -27.77 -1.09 -1.29
CA ASP A 155 -28.66 -0.06 -0.74
C ASP A 155 -27.99 0.66 0.43
N ARG A 156 -27.64 1.94 0.23
CA ARG A 156 -26.88 2.75 1.22
C ARG A 156 -27.66 3.00 2.52
N SER A 157 -28.97 2.76 2.55
CA SER A 157 -29.79 2.90 3.76
C SER A 157 -29.74 1.66 4.66
N LYS A 158 -29.19 0.54 4.18
CA LYS A 158 -29.22 -0.76 4.87
C LYS A 158 -27.85 -1.17 5.40
N ARG A 159 -27.88 -1.87 6.54
CA ARG A 159 -26.69 -2.55 7.11
C ARG A 159 -26.26 -3.73 6.20
N PRO A 160 -25.01 -4.19 6.26
CA PRO A 160 -24.52 -5.30 5.43
C PRO A 160 -25.42 -6.55 5.47
N ASN A 161 -25.81 -7.01 6.66
CA ASN A 161 -26.69 -8.17 6.84
C ASN A 161 -28.17 -7.95 6.47
N LYS A 162 -28.51 -6.77 5.95
CA LYS A 162 -29.85 -6.41 5.45
C LYS A 162 -29.86 -6.12 3.96
N GLN A 163 -28.73 -6.24 3.28
CA GLN A 163 -28.68 -6.14 1.82
C GLN A 163 -29.47 -7.29 1.19
N THR A 164 -30.06 -7.05 0.02
CA THR A 164 -30.72 -8.11 -0.76
C THR A 164 -29.71 -9.10 -1.33
N ASP A 165 -28.51 -8.60 -1.60
CA ASP A 165 -27.33 -9.36 -1.98
C ASP A 165 -26.28 -9.18 -0.88
N LEU A 166 -25.91 -10.26 -0.19
CA LEU A 166 -24.96 -10.21 0.90
C LEU A 166 -23.53 -9.94 0.41
N ASP A 167 -23.23 -10.21 -0.87
CA ASP A 167 -21.93 -9.95 -1.49
C ASP A 167 -21.69 -8.46 -1.78
N ALA A 168 -22.69 -7.61 -1.51
CA ALA A 168 -22.53 -6.16 -1.55
C ALA A 168 -21.52 -5.63 -0.50
N PHE A 169 -21.15 -6.46 0.48
CA PHE A 169 -20.06 -6.26 1.42
C PHE A 169 -19.24 -7.55 1.53
N LEU A 170 -17.92 -7.43 1.57
CA LEU A 170 -17.02 -8.57 1.76
C LEU A 170 -17.33 -9.27 3.10
N HIS A 171 -17.50 -10.59 3.07
CA HIS A 171 -17.78 -11.38 4.27
C HIS A 171 -17.18 -12.79 4.18
N ILE A 172 -17.11 -13.46 5.33
CA ILE A 172 -16.67 -14.85 5.46
C ILE A 172 -17.86 -15.76 5.12
N VAL A 173 -17.67 -16.72 4.22
CA VAL A 173 -18.73 -17.63 3.74
C VAL A 173 -18.67 -19.05 4.33
N ASP A 174 -17.54 -19.46 4.92
CA ASP A 174 -17.29 -20.77 5.53
C ASP A 174 -16.53 -20.64 6.86
#